data_AF-A0A382JNV0-F1
#
_entry.id   AF-A0A382JNV0-F1
#
_cell.length_a   1.000
_cell.length_b   1.000
_cell.length_c   1.000
_cell.angle_alpha   90.00
_cell.angle_beta   90.00
_cell.angle_gamma   90.00
#
_symmetry.space_group_name_H-M   'P 1'
#
loop_
_entity.id
_entity.type
_entity.pdbx_description
1 polymer ?
#
loop_
_entity_poly.entity_id
_entity_poly.type
_entity_poly.pdbx_seq_one_letter_code
_entity_poly.pdbx_strand_id
1 'polypeptide(L)'
;VKALRDLYEIAKRDQWNASTDIPWTVETDPAQVGLLVGPEGDPLENFDFFKDLSDAQRDDLNRRRSAWTLSQFLHGEQGAALCCGQLVEVVPDIDGKLYAATQVIDEARHVEVFHEYIGRLDRVYP
;
A
#
# COMPACT_ATOMS: atom_id res chain seq x y z
N VAL A 1 25.92 9.66 10.35
CA VAL A 1 26.36 8.27 10.08
C VAL A 1 25.86 7.28 11.14
N LYS A 2 26.07 7.48 12.46
CA LYS A 2 25.48 6.62 13.52
C LYS A 2 23.96 6.40 13.38
N ALA A 3 23.22 7.46 13.04
CA ALA A 3 21.76 7.38 12.84
C ALA A 3 21.32 6.40 11.73
N LEU A 4 22.07 6.27 10.62
CA LEU A 4 21.70 5.35 9.53
C LEU A 4 21.96 3.90 9.90
N ARG A 5 23.05 3.65 10.66
CA ARG A 5 23.31 2.34 11.22
C ARG A 5 22.23 1.92 12.21
N ASP A 6 21.75 2.85 13.05
CA ASP A 6 20.66 2.58 14.00
C ASP A 6 19.36 2.26 13.26
N LEU A 7 19.03 3.00 12.19
CA LEU A 7 17.86 2.70 11.34
C LEU A 7 17.96 1.35 10.64
N TYR A 8 19.16 0.96 10.18
CA TYR A 8 19.39 -0.36 9.61
C TYR A 8 19.14 -1.49 10.63
N GLU A 9 19.60 -1.32 11.87
CA GLU A 9 19.35 -2.31 12.94
C GLU A 9 17.86 -2.38 13.34
N ILE A 10 17.16 -1.24 13.36
CA ILE A 10 15.71 -1.20 13.57
C ILE A 10 15.00 -1.95 12.44
N ALA A 11 15.33 -1.63 11.19
CA ALA A 11 14.70 -2.23 10.03
C ALA A 11 14.83 -3.75 10.06
N LYS A 12 16.03 -4.31 10.27
CA LYS A 12 16.22 -5.77 10.37
C LYS A 12 15.40 -6.42 11.48
N ARG A 13 15.29 -5.77 12.64
CA ARG A 13 14.59 -6.33 13.81
C ARG A 13 13.08 -6.34 13.61
N ASP A 14 12.54 -5.26 13.03
CA ASP A 14 11.11 -5.00 12.97
C ASP A 14 10.53 -5.27 11.57
N GLN A 15 11.19 -6.12 10.76
CA GLN A 15 10.61 -6.59 9.49
C GLN A 15 9.43 -7.51 9.74
N TRP A 16 8.37 -7.30 8.98
CA TRP A 16 7.20 -8.16 8.92
C TRP A 16 7.18 -8.95 7.61
N ASN A 17 6.48 -10.07 7.58
CA ASN A 17 6.32 -10.91 6.40
C ASN A 17 4.85 -10.93 5.99
N ALA A 18 4.58 -10.50 4.75
CA ALA A 18 3.24 -10.44 4.20
C ALA A 18 2.52 -11.79 4.26
N SER A 19 3.19 -12.89 3.90
CA SER A 19 2.57 -14.22 3.83
C SER A 19 2.21 -14.83 5.19
N THR A 20 2.86 -14.40 6.29
CA THR A 20 2.69 -15.03 7.62
C THR A 20 2.10 -14.11 8.68
N ASP A 21 2.37 -12.82 8.61
CA ASP A 21 2.01 -11.87 9.67
C ASP A 21 0.65 -11.20 9.40
N ILE A 22 0.17 -11.28 8.15
CA ILE A 22 -1.17 -10.85 7.76
C ILE A 22 -2.09 -12.07 7.70
N PRO A 23 -3.21 -12.09 8.44
CA PRO A 23 -4.16 -13.20 8.44
C PRO A 23 -5.05 -13.15 7.20
N TRP A 24 -4.48 -13.45 6.04
CA TRP A 24 -5.15 -13.51 4.74
C TRP A 24 -6.34 -14.49 4.67
N THR A 25 -6.58 -15.30 5.70
CA THR A 25 -7.79 -16.13 5.80
C THR A 25 -9.02 -15.33 6.22
N VAL A 26 -8.85 -14.13 6.77
CA VAL A 26 -9.95 -13.23 7.11
C VAL A 26 -10.61 -12.74 5.82
N GLU A 27 -11.92 -12.95 5.73
CA GLU A 27 -12.70 -12.53 4.56
C GLU A 27 -12.67 -11.01 4.42
N THR A 28 -12.39 -10.54 3.21
CA THR A 28 -12.39 -9.12 2.89
C THR A 28 -13.81 -8.75 2.48
N ASP A 29 -14.60 -8.19 3.41
CA ASP A 29 -15.96 -7.74 3.12
C ASP A 29 -15.91 -6.46 2.27
N PRO A 30 -16.32 -6.50 0.99
CA PRO A 30 -16.23 -5.34 0.12
C PRO A 30 -17.08 -4.15 0.55
N ALA A 31 -18.14 -4.38 1.34
CA ALA A 31 -18.96 -3.32 1.92
C ALA A 31 -18.28 -2.65 3.13
N GLN A 32 -17.34 -3.33 3.79
CA GLN A 32 -16.57 -2.81 4.93
C GLN A 32 -15.15 -2.36 4.60
N VAL A 33 -14.64 -2.66 3.40
CA VAL A 33 -13.31 -2.20 2.96
C VAL A 33 -13.19 -0.68 3.05
N GLY A 34 -14.33 0.02 3.08
CA GLY A 34 -14.41 1.40 3.47
C GLY A 34 -13.86 2.30 2.38
N LEU A 35 -14.40 3.51 2.37
CA LEU A 35 -13.72 4.59 1.71
C LEU A 35 -12.34 4.73 2.39
N LEU A 36 -11.25 4.73 1.62
CA LEU A 36 -9.94 5.18 2.10
C LEU A 36 -9.98 6.65 2.60
N VAL A 37 -11.06 7.35 2.26
CA VAL A 37 -11.47 8.64 2.81
C VAL A 37 -12.44 8.33 3.97
N GLY A 38 -12.17 8.79 5.19
CA GLY A 38 -13.01 8.43 6.35
C GLY A 38 -14.51 8.64 6.15
N PRO A 39 -15.37 8.00 6.98
CA PRO A 39 -16.83 7.99 6.82
C PRO A 39 -17.50 9.38 6.92
N GLU A 40 -16.77 10.39 7.38
CA GLU A 40 -17.22 11.78 7.40
C GLU A 40 -16.34 12.59 6.45
N GLY A 41 -16.76 12.75 5.19
CA GLY A 41 -16.12 13.69 4.27
C GLY A 41 -15.86 13.20 2.85
N ASP A 42 -16.50 12.14 2.36
CA ASP A 42 -16.42 11.82 0.94
C ASP A 42 -17.17 12.88 0.12
N PRO A 43 -16.49 13.68 -0.73
CA PRO A 43 -17.16 14.73 -1.49
C PRO A 43 -18.27 14.22 -2.41
N LEU A 44 -18.21 12.93 -2.80
CA LEU A 44 -19.22 12.29 -3.64
C LEU A 44 -20.62 12.33 -3.01
N GLU A 45 -20.72 12.25 -1.68
CA GLU A 45 -22.00 12.27 -0.96
C GLU A 45 -22.81 13.55 -1.18
N ASN A 46 -22.13 14.65 -1.54
CA ASN A 46 -22.79 15.93 -1.80
C ASN A 46 -23.50 15.98 -3.16
N PHE A 47 -23.14 15.10 -4.10
CA PHE A 47 -23.67 15.11 -5.46
C PHE A 47 -24.96 14.29 -5.59
N ASP A 48 -25.90 14.80 -6.38
CA ASP A 48 -27.22 14.17 -6.51
C ASP A 48 -27.17 12.77 -7.13
N PHE A 49 -26.27 12.54 -8.11
CA PHE A 49 -26.12 11.21 -8.70
C PHE A 49 -25.74 10.14 -7.67
N PHE A 50 -24.97 10.50 -6.63
CA PHE A 50 -24.54 9.57 -5.59
C PHE A 50 -25.69 9.26 -4.61
N LYS A 51 -26.52 10.27 -4.32
CA LYS A 51 -27.75 10.10 -3.54
C LYS A 51 -28.76 9.18 -4.24
N ASP A 52 -28.77 9.19 -5.57
CA ASP A 52 -29.64 8.34 -6.39
C ASP A 52 -29.16 6.87 -6.49
N LEU A 53 -27.92 6.56 -6.10
CA LEU A 53 -27.42 5.18 -6.06
C LEU A 53 -28.07 4.38 -4.92
N SER A 54 -28.38 3.11 -5.19
CA SER A 54 -28.72 2.15 -4.14
C SER A 54 -27.50 1.83 -3.26
N ASP A 55 -27.73 1.28 -2.06
CA ASP A 55 -26.62 0.91 -1.16
C ASP A 55 -25.64 -0.05 -1.84
N ALA A 56 -26.15 -1.06 -2.56
CA ALA A 56 -25.31 -1.98 -3.32
C ALA A 56 -24.49 -1.30 -4.42
N GLN A 57 -25.02 -0.25 -5.05
CA GLN A 57 -24.27 0.54 -6.04
C GLN A 57 -23.21 1.42 -5.40
N ARG A 58 -23.49 1.97 -4.20
CA ARG A 58 -22.50 2.73 -3.42
C ARG A 58 -21.37 1.82 -2.96
N ASP A 59 -21.68 0.62 -2.50
CA ASP A 59 -20.68 -0.38 -2.10
C ASP A 59 -19.78 -0.78 -3.29
N ASP A 60 -20.36 -1.06 -4.46
CA ASP A 60 -19.56 -1.38 -5.66
C ASP A 60 -18.70 -0.18 -6.11
N LEU A 61 -19.23 1.04 -6.05
CA LEU A 61 -18.48 2.25 -6.36
C LEU A 61 -17.29 2.44 -5.39
N ASN A 62 -17.53 2.30 -4.09
CA ASN A 62 -16.52 2.44 -3.05
C ASN A 62 -15.43 1.37 -3.18
N ARG A 63 -15.83 0.11 -3.37
CA ARG A 63 -14.93 -1.02 -3.62
C ARG A 63 -13.98 -0.74 -4.78
N ARG A 64 -14.51 -0.33 -5.94
CA ARG A 64 -13.71 -0.04 -7.15
C ARG A 64 -12.81 1.18 -6.96
N ARG A 65 -13.29 2.22 -6.29
CA ARG A 65 -12.51 3.43 -6.02
C ARG A 65 -11.36 3.13 -5.06
N SER A 66 -11.60 2.32 -4.03
CA SER A 66 -10.56 1.87 -3.11
C SER A 66 -9.54 1.00 -3.84
N ALA A 67 -9.97 0.05 -4.67
CA ALA A 67 -9.05 -0.75 -5.50
C ALA A 67 -8.23 0.10 -6.48
N TRP A 68 -8.85 1.09 -7.12
CA TRP A 68 -8.15 2.04 -8.00
C TRP A 68 -7.10 2.83 -7.23
N THR A 69 -7.46 3.38 -6.07
CA THR A 69 -6.55 4.17 -5.21
C THR A 69 -5.38 3.33 -4.73
N LEU A 70 -5.65 2.10 -4.25
CA LEU A 70 -4.61 1.15 -3.84
C LEU A 70 -3.70 0.75 -5.01
N SER A 71 -4.23 0.68 -6.23
CA SER A 71 -3.41 0.43 -7.41
C SER A 71 -2.42 1.56 -7.67
N GLN A 72 -2.79 2.81 -7.40
CA GLN A 72 -1.86 3.94 -7.49
C GLN A 72 -0.74 3.83 -6.45
N PHE A 73 -1.05 3.38 -5.23
CA PHE A 73 -0.01 3.05 -4.23
C PHE A 73 0.88 1.91 -4.72
N LEU A 74 0.31 0.80 -5.19
CA LEU A 74 1.07 -0.34 -5.74
C LEU A 74 2.09 0.10 -6.81
N HIS A 75 1.67 0.94 -7.76
CA HIS A 75 2.56 1.47 -8.79
C HIS A 75 3.60 2.44 -8.24
N GLY A 76 3.22 3.24 -7.25
CA GLY A 76 4.15 4.05 -6.46
C GLY A 76 5.25 3.20 -5.83
N GLU A 77 4.88 2.12 -5.14
CA GLU A 77 5.84 1.23 -4.46
C GLU A 77 6.74 0.49 -5.44
N GLN A 78 6.22 0.08 -6.61
CA GLN A 78 7.05 -0.46 -7.69
C GLN A 78 8.12 0.54 -8.16
N GLY A 79 7.74 1.81 -8.30
CA GLY A 79 8.67 2.89 -8.63
C GLY A 79 9.67 3.18 -7.49
N ALA A 80 9.19 3.19 -6.25
CA ALA A 80 10.00 3.39 -5.06
C ALA A 80 11.06 2.29 -4.92
N ALA A 81 10.69 1.03 -5.12
CA ALA A 81 11.63 -0.10 -5.10
C ALA A 81 12.78 0.08 -6.10
N LEU A 82 12.48 0.55 -7.32
CA LEU A 82 13.51 0.87 -8.33
C LEU A 82 14.40 2.02 -7.89
N CYS A 83 13.82 3.10 -7.36
CA CYS A 83 14.56 4.25 -6.83
C CYS A 83 15.48 3.85 -5.67
N CYS A 84 14.99 3.06 -4.70
CA CYS A 84 15.77 2.53 -3.60
C CYS A 84 16.94 1.67 -4.09
N GLY A 85 16.72 0.84 -5.12
CA GLY A 85 17.79 0.06 -5.76
C GLY A 85 18.89 0.95 -6.32
N GLN A 86 18.53 2.06 -6.97
CA GLN A 86 19.50 3.05 -7.46
C GLN A 86 20.21 3.78 -6.31
N LEU A 87 19.52 4.09 -5.21
CA LEU A 87 20.14 4.67 -4.02
C LEU A 87 21.23 3.78 -3.44
N VAL A 88 21.02 2.45 -3.40
CA VAL A 88 22.06 1.50 -2.99
C VAL A 88 23.30 1.61 -3.87
N GLU A 89 23.16 1.87 -5.17
CA GLU A 89 24.28 2.06 -6.09
C GLU A 89 25.03 3.38 -5.82
N VAL A 90 24.31 4.49 -5.73
CA VAL A 90 24.91 5.85 -5.80
C VAL A 90 25.32 6.42 -4.44
N VAL A 91 24.75 5.96 -3.32
CA VAL A 91 25.10 6.47 -1.99
C VAL A 91 26.57 6.14 -1.67
N PRO A 92 27.39 7.12 -1.24
CA PRO A 92 28.84 6.95 -1.16
C PRO A 92 29.31 6.13 0.05
N ASP A 93 28.59 6.18 1.17
CA ASP A 93 28.97 5.52 2.41
C ASP A 93 28.23 4.19 2.63
N ILE A 94 28.90 3.24 3.28
CA ILE A 94 28.37 1.89 3.47
C ILE A 94 27.15 1.85 4.39
N ASP A 95 27.06 2.74 5.38
CA ASP A 95 25.92 2.78 6.30
C ASP A 95 24.65 3.22 5.57
N GLY A 96 24.75 4.21 4.69
CA GLY A 96 23.67 4.62 3.81
C GLY A 96 23.28 3.54 2.81
N LYS A 97 24.23 2.80 2.23
CA LYS A 97 23.92 1.65 1.36
C LYS A 97 23.17 0.54 2.11
N LEU A 98 23.57 0.23 3.34
CA LEU A 98 22.91 -0.78 4.16
C LEU A 98 21.48 -0.38 4.51
N TYR A 99 21.26 0.88 4.89
CA TYR A 99 19.92 1.39 5.14
C TYR A 99 19.06 1.46 3.85
N ALA A 100 19.61 1.93 2.74
CA ALA A 100 18.89 1.95 1.46
C ALA A 100 18.48 0.53 1.02
N ALA A 101 19.31 -0.47 1.28
CA ALA A 101 18.99 -1.86 0.97
C ALA A 101 17.78 -2.39 1.77
N THR A 102 17.56 -1.90 3.00
CA THR A 102 16.35 -2.27 3.74
C THR A 102 15.11 -1.63 3.12
N GLN A 103 15.21 -0.43 2.55
CA GLN A 103 14.07 0.17 1.84
C GLN A 103 13.68 -0.62 0.59
N VAL A 104 14.65 -1.20 -0.15
CA VAL A 104 14.33 -2.06 -1.31
C VAL A 104 13.44 -3.24 -0.93
N ILE A 105 13.74 -3.92 0.18
CA ILE A 105 12.91 -5.04 0.65
C ILE A 105 11.60 -4.54 1.27
N ASP A 106 11.57 -3.36 1.90
CA ASP A 106 10.33 -2.76 2.41
C ASP A 106 9.34 -2.50 1.27
N GLU A 107 9.77 -1.82 0.19
CA GLU A 107 8.88 -1.54 -0.93
C GLU A 107 8.46 -2.82 -1.68
N ALA A 108 9.33 -3.83 -1.77
CA ALA A 108 8.96 -5.12 -2.33
C ALA A 108 7.83 -5.80 -1.54
N ARG A 109 7.83 -5.70 -0.20
CA ARG A 109 6.78 -6.24 0.66
C ARG A 109 5.50 -5.41 0.59
N HIS A 110 5.60 -4.09 0.44
CA HIS A 110 4.44 -3.24 0.18
C HIS A 110 3.77 -3.64 -1.15
N VAL A 111 4.56 -3.86 -2.21
CA VAL A 111 4.06 -4.37 -3.50
C VAL A 111 3.31 -5.70 -3.33
N GLU A 112 3.86 -6.65 -2.58
CA GLU A 112 3.21 -7.94 -2.30
C GLU A 112 1.85 -7.75 -1.64
N VAL A 113 1.78 -6.93 -0.57
CA VAL A 113 0.53 -6.70 0.17
C VAL A 113 -0.50 -5.96 -0.64
N PHE A 114 -0.12 -4.89 -1.33
CA PHE A 114 -1.06 -4.16 -2.17
C PHE A 114 -1.59 -5.06 -3.28
N HIS A 115 -0.73 -5.86 -3.92
CA HIS A 115 -1.18 -6.78 -4.96
C HIS A 115 -2.19 -7.81 -4.45
N GLU A 116 -1.88 -8.48 -3.34
CA GLU A 116 -2.77 -9.47 -2.71
C GLU A 116 -4.09 -8.85 -2.26
N TYR A 117 -4.02 -7.69 -1.59
CA TYR A 117 -5.22 -7.01 -1.07
C TYR A 117 -6.12 -6.48 -2.19
N ILE A 118 -5.54 -5.92 -3.26
CA ILE A 118 -6.30 -5.49 -4.44
C ILE A 118 -6.95 -6.69 -5.12
N GLY A 119 -6.27 -7.83 -5.24
CA GLY A 119 -6.83 -9.05 -5.84
C GLY A 119 -8.03 -9.60 -5.08
N ARG A 120 -8.09 -9.36 -3.77
CA ARG A 120 -9.25 -9.69 -2.92
C ARG A 120 -10.39 -8.69 -3.07
N LEU A 121 -10.06 -7.44 -3.34
CA LEU A 121 -11.02 -6.35 -3.43
C LEU A 121 -11.68 -6.24 -4.81
N ASP A 122 -10.86 -6.28 -5.86
CA ASP A 122 -11.26 -6.15 -7.26
C ASP A 122 -10.15 -6.63 -8.21
N ARG A 123 -9.41 -5.69 -8.81
CA ARG A 123 -8.32 -5.91 -9.76
C ARG A 123 -7.36 -4.73 -9.73
N VAL A 124 -6.15 -4.95 -10.20
CA VAL A 124 -5.16 -3.86 -10.36
C VAL A 124 -5.59 -2.96 -11.52
N TYR A 125 -5.63 -1.66 -11.26
CA TYR A 125 -5.90 -0.60 -12.23
C TYR A 125 -4.62 0.08 -12.69
N PRO A 126 -4.52 0.54 -13.95
CA PRO A 126 -3.38 1.30 -14.44
C PRO A 126 -3.16 2.64 -13.75
#